data_AF-A0A6P1P0M1-F1
#
_entry.id   AF-A0A6P1P0M1-F1
#
_cell.length_a   1.000
_cell.length_b   1.000
_cell.length_c   1.000
_cell.angle_alpha   90.00
_cell.angle_beta   90.00
_cell.angle_gamma   90.00
#
_symmetry.space_group_name_H-M   'P 1'
#
loop_
_entity.id
_entity.type
_entity.pdbx_description
1 polymer ?
#
loop_
_entity_poly.entity_id
_entity_poly.type
_entity_poly.pdbx_seq_one_letter_code
_entity_poly.pdbx_strand_id
1 'polypeptide(L)'
;MKKPTFTQSLLAKAFLLATLLLSHAVHAQTDSVDVFLKKIMQERAIPGLQLAVVRGGQIVKTGAYGVASLEYQTPVTPTTAFSLNSITKSFTGVALLQLVEEGKLDLGAPISTYLPDVPEAWQKVTVRQLASHTGGLPNVIDPNTGDWTFQTIGDAGWAQTLALPMEFAPGKKFSYNQTGYVLLGLLLDKLSGKPFAEFIKERQIAAVGMQQTGFGDFTDVIPNLAKPYAVRNRKHLNVAETFPVAGRTAAGLYSTAQEVAQWTIALQQGKLLKDKNSLALLGSPVALNSGERGGFTKLVNGYGIGWPTMSRPAHPALGGIGGGRSAFFIYPQDDLTIVILTNRMGCAPETFIDEVAGFYVPSMKPSTGFGLPPAVLVLHKAFTKSGFQNTEKIVRALQKKDKTYRVAENDLNDWSYLLWKQGQLPHALAVFKLNVALYPQSGNAYDSYAEALLGNGQKAMAIDNYKRAVALNPKNTGAIRQLQALEKK
;
A
#
# COMPACT_ATOMS: atom_id res chain seq x y z
N MET A 1 54.31 23.52 -46.62
CA MET A 1 52.94 23.60 -46.06
C MET A 1 51.94 23.25 -47.16
N LYS A 2 51.37 22.04 -47.16
CA LYS A 2 50.32 21.64 -48.12
C LYS A 2 48.96 21.94 -47.50
N LYS A 3 48.17 22.82 -48.13
CA LYS A 3 46.78 23.11 -47.72
C LYS A 3 45.92 21.86 -47.98
N PRO A 4 45.08 21.42 -47.03
CA PRO A 4 44.18 20.31 -47.27
C PRO A 4 43.14 20.71 -48.32
N THR A 5 42.90 19.81 -49.27
CA THR A 5 41.92 19.96 -50.34
C THR A 5 40.50 19.96 -49.77
N PHE A 6 39.62 20.75 -50.37
CA PHE A 6 38.25 21.04 -49.92
C PHE A 6 37.42 19.78 -49.60
N THR A 7 37.71 18.65 -50.26
CA THR A 7 37.08 17.34 -50.07
C THR A 7 37.44 16.65 -48.74
N GLN A 8 38.64 16.85 -48.18
CA GLN A 8 39.02 16.27 -46.89
C GLN A 8 38.32 16.97 -45.71
N SER A 9 37.98 18.25 -45.86
CA SER A 9 37.24 19.05 -44.87
C SER A 9 35.76 18.63 -44.77
N LEU A 10 35.13 18.28 -45.90
CA LEU A 10 33.74 17.82 -45.94
C LEU A 10 33.58 16.41 -45.35
N LEU A 11 34.52 15.49 -45.63
CA LEU A 11 34.51 14.14 -45.04
C LEU A 11 34.74 14.16 -43.53
N ALA A 12 35.65 15.01 -43.03
CA ALA A 12 35.88 15.17 -41.59
C ALA A 12 34.66 15.79 -40.86
N LYS A 13 33.98 16.75 -41.49
CA LYS A 13 32.74 17.35 -40.94
C LYS A 13 31.55 16.38 -40.99
N ALA A 14 31.42 15.58 -42.04
CA ALA A 14 30.39 14.55 -42.14
C ALA A 14 30.63 13.42 -41.11
N PHE A 15 31.89 13.05 -40.87
CA PHE A 15 32.23 12.05 -39.84
C PHE A 15 31.98 12.58 -38.43
N LEU A 16 32.30 13.85 -38.14
CA LEU A 16 31.97 14.48 -36.85
C LEU A 16 30.45 14.58 -36.61
N LEU A 17 29.67 14.91 -37.65
CA LEU A 17 28.21 14.97 -37.57
C LEU A 17 27.59 13.57 -37.39
N ALA A 18 28.15 12.55 -38.05
CA ALA A 18 27.73 11.16 -37.88
C ALA A 18 28.06 10.63 -36.47
N THR A 19 29.21 10.97 -35.90
CA THR A 19 29.54 10.62 -34.50
C THR A 19 28.72 11.40 -33.47
N LEU A 20 28.31 12.64 -33.76
CA LEU A 20 27.37 13.38 -32.92
C LEU A 20 25.96 12.77 -32.99
N LEU A 21 25.51 12.32 -34.15
CA LEU A 21 24.20 11.66 -34.28
C LEU A 21 24.19 10.23 -33.70
N LEU A 22 25.31 9.50 -33.77
CA LEU A 22 25.45 8.17 -33.14
C LEU A 22 25.58 8.23 -31.60
N SER A 23 26.06 9.34 -31.04
CA SER A 23 26.10 9.54 -29.58
C SER A 23 24.76 10.02 -28.99
N HIS A 24 23.85 10.56 -29.81
CA HIS A 24 22.46 10.83 -29.42
C HIS A 24 21.52 9.63 -29.67
N ALA A 25 22.04 8.57 -30.32
CA ALA A 25 21.33 7.31 -30.54
C ALA A 25 21.71 6.23 -29.51
N VAL A 26 22.29 6.60 -28.36
CA VAL A 26 22.09 5.82 -27.14
C VAL A 26 20.59 5.86 -26.92
N HIS A 27 19.92 4.78 -27.31
CA HIS A 27 18.49 4.57 -27.06
C HIS A 27 18.17 5.14 -25.68
N ALA A 28 17.32 6.17 -25.63
CA ALA A 28 16.56 6.48 -24.44
C ALA A 28 15.65 5.25 -24.21
N GLN A 29 16.24 4.18 -23.69
CA GLN A 29 15.53 2.97 -23.32
C GLN A 29 14.50 3.44 -22.32
N THR A 30 13.24 3.39 -22.70
CA THR A 30 12.17 3.89 -21.87
C THR A 30 12.23 3.11 -20.55
N ASP A 31 12.43 3.82 -19.45
CA ASP A 31 12.54 3.20 -18.13
C ASP A 31 11.26 2.38 -17.88
N SER A 32 11.42 1.08 -17.67
CA SER A 32 10.28 0.16 -17.55
C SER A 32 9.44 0.45 -16.31
N VAL A 33 10.04 1.05 -15.27
CA VAL A 33 9.30 1.55 -14.09
C VAL A 33 8.43 2.74 -14.49
N ASP A 34 8.93 3.66 -15.32
CA ASP A 34 8.16 4.82 -15.78
C ASP A 34 6.98 4.39 -16.66
N VAL A 35 7.19 3.43 -17.57
CA VAL A 35 6.12 2.86 -18.41
C VAL A 35 5.05 2.23 -17.53
N PHE A 36 5.46 1.42 -16.56
CA PHE A 36 4.56 0.77 -15.62
C PHE A 36 3.74 1.80 -14.82
N LEU A 37 4.40 2.80 -14.21
CA LEU A 37 3.71 3.81 -13.42
C LEU A 37 2.75 4.65 -14.26
N LYS A 38 3.12 5.05 -15.48
CA LYS A 38 2.21 5.78 -16.38
C LYS A 38 0.97 4.95 -16.72
N LYS A 39 1.13 3.65 -16.96
CA LYS A 39 0.00 2.73 -17.16
C LYS A 39 -0.89 2.67 -15.91
N ILE A 40 -0.32 2.48 -14.73
CA ILE A 40 -1.07 2.45 -13.46
C ILE A 40 -1.79 3.78 -13.21
N MET A 41 -1.15 4.91 -13.50
CA MET A 41 -1.77 6.23 -13.36
C MET A 41 -2.99 6.38 -14.25
N GLN A 42 -2.93 5.90 -15.50
CA GLN A 42 -4.07 5.90 -16.42
C GLN A 42 -5.19 4.96 -15.92
N GLU A 43 -4.86 3.71 -15.59
CA GLU A 43 -5.83 2.71 -15.13
C GLU A 43 -6.56 3.12 -13.85
N ARG A 44 -5.86 3.80 -12.93
CA ARG A 44 -6.38 4.20 -11.62
C ARG A 44 -6.79 5.68 -11.56
N ALA A 45 -6.74 6.38 -12.69
CA ALA A 45 -7.05 7.81 -12.80
C ALA A 45 -6.29 8.68 -11.78
N ILE A 46 -5.00 8.41 -11.58
CA ILE A 46 -4.11 9.16 -10.68
C ILE A 46 -3.59 10.41 -11.40
N PRO A 47 -3.93 11.64 -10.92
CA PRO A 47 -3.47 12.88 -11.55
C PRO A 47 -1.96 13.10 -11.41
N GLY A 48 -1.43 12.95 -10.20
CA GLY A 48 -0.04 13.22 -9.85
C GLY A 48 0.55 12.15 -8.94
N LEU A 49 1.82 11.83 -9.19
CA LEU A 49 2.56 10.78 -8.47
C LEU A 49 4.03 11.17 -8.30
N GLN A 50 4.59 10.87 -7.13
CA GLN A 50 6.03 10.81 -6.91
C GLN A 50 6.49 9.39 -6.54
N LEU A 51 7.66 9.02 -7.04
CA LEU A 51 8.37 7.79 -6.73
C LEU A 51 9.74 8.12 -6.13
N ALA A 52 10.14 7.37 -5.11
CA ALA A 52 11.56 7.21 -4.75
C ALA A 52 11.86 5.72 -4.51
N VAL A 53 13.02 5.26 -4.97
CA VAL A 53 13.52 3.92 -4.74
C VAL A 53 14.88 4.01 -4.07
N VAL A 54 15.02 3.35 -2.93
CA VAL A 54 16.27 3.18 -2.19
C VAL A 54 16.76 1.77 -2.42
N ARG A 55 18.05 1.62 -2.73
CA ARG A 55 18.75 0.33 -2.78
C ARG A 55 20.19 0.52 -2.31
N GLY A 56 20.75 -0.39 -1.53
CA GLY A 56 22.12 -0.19 -1.05
C GLY A 56 22.23 0.94 -0.03
N GLY A 57 21.14 1.27 0.69
CA GLY A 57 21.06 2.47 1.52
C GLY A 57 21.16 3.81 0.75
N GLN A 58 20.99 3.82 -0.57
CA GLN A 58 21.06 5.02 -1.42
C GLN A 58 19.82 5.17 -2.30
N ILE A 59 19.41 6.40 -2.61
CA ILE A 59 18.33 6.65 -3.56
C ILE A 59 18.85 6.38 -4.97
N VAL A 60 18.34 5.32 -5.61
CA VAL A 60 18.74 4.90 -6.96
C VAL A 60 17.80 5.38 -8.05
N LYS A 61 16.58 5.81 -7.68
CA LYS A 61 15.63 6.42 -8.61
C LYS A 61 14.71 7.39 -7.87
N THR A 62 14.44 8.53 -8.48
CA THR A 62 13.30 9.38 -8.17
C THR A 62 12.46 9.59 -9.42
N GLY A 63 11.18 9.96 -9.25
CA GLY A 63 10.30 10.30 -10.35
C GLY A 63 9.18 11.22 -9.90
N ALA A 64 8.80 12.15 -10.78
CA ALA A 64 7.68 13.08 -10.60
C ALA A 64 6.84 13.03 -11.88
N TYR A 65 5.55 12.70 -11.74
CA TYR A 65 4.68 12.41 -12.87
C TYR A 65 3.34 13.13 -12.74
N GLY A 66 2.80 13.59 -13.86
CA GLY A 66 1.47 14.16 -13.94
C GLY A 66 1.35 15.54 -13.29
N VAL A 67 0.19 15.82 -12.70
CA VAL A 67 -0.17 17.16 -12.18
C VAL A 67 -0.52 17.14 -10.70
N ALA A 68 0.02 18.13 -9.97
CA ALA A 68 -0.29 18.43 -8.58
C ALA A 68 -1.68 19.07 -8.41
N SER A 69 -2.17 19.75 -9.46
CA SER A 69 -3.50 20.35 -9.53
C SER A 69 -4.13 20.13 -10.90
N LEU A 70 -5.30 19.50 -10.95
CA LEU A 70 -6.10 19.33 -12.15
C LEU A 70 -6.67 20.66 -12.64
N GLU A 71 -7.09 21.55 -11.74
CA GLU A 71 -7.71 22.83 -12.13
C GLU A 71 -6.71 23.76 -12.81
N TYR A 72 -5.45 23.72 -12.40
CA TYR A 72 -4.41 24.63 -12.87
C TYR A 72 -3.37 23.96 -13.76
N GLN A 73 -3.48 22.65 -13.99
CA GLN A 73 -2.50 21.84 -14.72
C GLN A 73 -1.07 22.02 -14.19
N THR A 74 -0.94 22.25 -12.88
CA THR A 74 0.37 22.45 -12.24
C THR A 74 1.13 21.13 -12.25
N PRO A 75 2.33 21.05 -12.85
CA PRO A 75 3.08 19.80 -12.91
C PRO A 75 3.53 19.36 -11.51
N VAL A 76 3.59 18.05 -11.29
CA VAL A 76 4.32 17.51 -10.13
C VAL A 76 5.81 17.74 -10.37
N THR A 77 6.48 18.34 -9.39
CA THR A 77 7.93 18.55 -9.37
C THR A 77 8.56 17.75 -8.23
N PRO A 78 9.90 17.63 -8.13
CA PRO A 78 10.55 16.99 -6.98
C PRO A 78 10.23 17.63 -5.62
N THR A 79 9.80 18.91 -5.60
CA THR A 79 9.46 19.65 -4.37
C THR A 79 7.96 19.66 -4.06
N THR A 80 7.11 19.09 -4.93
CA THR A 80 5.68 18.92 -4.67
C THR A 80 5.48 18.02 -3.45
N ALA A 81 4.87 18.57 -2.40
CA ALA A 81 4.52 17.81 -1.21
C ALA A 81 3.20 17.07 -1.41
N PHE A 82 3.10 15.85 -0.89
CA PHE A 82 1.88 15.05 -0.85
C PHE A 82 1.54 14.76 0.60
N SER A 83 0.24 14.78 0.92
CA SER A 83 -0.19 14.36 2.24
C SER A 83 0.05 12.86 2.44
N LEU A 84 0.71 12.56 3.57
CA LEU A 84 1.10 11.24 4.01
C LEU A 84 -0.04 10.51 4.72
N ASN A 85 -1.03 11.24 5.23
CA ASN A 85 -2.14 10.67 6.02
C ASN A 85 -1.61 9.71 7.09
N SER A 86 -2.13 8.49 7.16
CA SER A 86 -1.75 7.50 8.17
C SER A 86 -0.33 6.97 8.09
N ILE A 87 0.47 7.33 7.08
CA ILE A 87 1.94 7.16 7.16
C ILE A 87 2.51 7.93 8.36
N THR A 88 1.86 9.00 8.84
CA THR A 88 2.26 9.69 10.07
C THR A 88 2.41 8.74 11.26
N LYS A 89 1.62 7.66 11.32
CA LYS A 89 1.72 6.65 12.38
C LYS A 89 3.08 5.96 12.43
N SER A 90 3.76 5.85 11.29
CA SER A 90 5.12 5.29 11.23
C SER A 90 6.14 6.22 11.90
N PHE A 91 5.96 7.55 11.78
CA PHE A 91 6.76 8.56 12.51
C PHE A 91 6.44 8.55 14.01
N THR A 92 5.16 8.41 14.37
CA THR A 92 4.73 8.20 15.77
C THR A 92 5.36 6.95 16.36
N GLY A 93 5.41 5.86 15.62
CA GLY A 93 6.08 4.62 16.04
C GLY A 93 7.55 4.81 16.38
N VAL A 94 8.27 5.54 15.52
CA VAL A 94 9.67 5.93 15.79
C VAL A 94 9.76 6.81 17.03
N ALA A 95 8.86 7.77 17.21
CA ALA A 95 8.84 8.64 18.39
C ALA A 95 8.62 7.88 19.71
N LEU A 96 7.71 6.90 19.72
CA LEU A 96 7.51 6.03 20.88
C LEU A 96 8.80 5.27 21.21
N LEU A 97 9.45 4.68 20.20
CA LEU A 97 10.68 3.94 20.43
C LEU A 97 11.87 4.83 20.80
N GLN A 98 11.92 6.09 20.36
CA GLN A 98 12.89 7.07 20.86
C GLN A 98 12.73 7.26 22.38
N LEU A 99 11.51 7.35 22.90
CA LEU A 99 11.27 7.44 24.34
C LEU A 99 11.53 6.11 25.08
N VAL A 100 11.36 4.97 24.41
CA VAL A 100 11.77 3.66 24.96
C VAL A 100 13.29 3.59 25.13
N GLU A 101 14.05 4.00 24.11
CA GLU A 101 15.53 4.04 24.19
C GLU A 101 16.03 5.03 25.25
N GLU A 102 15.27 6.11 25.50
CA GLU A 102 15.54 7.06 26.59
C GLU A 102 15.12 6.55 27.98
N GLY A 103 14.51 5.35 28.09
CA GLY A 103 14.02 4.79 29.35
C GLY A 103 12.79 5.50 29.92
N LYS A 104 12.12 6.36 29.13
CA LYS A 104 10.96 7.16 29.55
C LYS A 104 9.62 6.46 29.29
N LEU A 105 9.61 5.48 28.40
CA LEU A 105 8.41 4.77 27.98
C LEU A 105 8.62 3.26 28.03
N ASP A 106 7.71 2.56 28.70
CA ASP A 106 7.49 1.13 28.54
C ASP A 106 6.25 0.89 27.66
N LEU A 107 6.44 0.20 26.53
CA LEU A 107 5.35 -0.19 25.63
C LEU A 107 4.37 -1.17 26.27
N GLY A 108 4.83 -1.99 27.22
CA GLY A 108 3.99 -2.96 27.95
C GLY A 108 3.15 -2.33 29.06
N ALA A 109 3.47 -1.10 29.47
CA ALA A 109 2.75 -0.43 30.54
C ALA A 109 1.31 -0.08 30.12
N PRO A 110 0.34 -0.16 31.06
CA PRO A 110 -0.99 0.39 30.87
C PRO A 110 -0.94 1.89 30.56
N ILE A 111 -1.85 2.37 29.72
CA ILE A 111 -1.89 3.79 29.33
C ILE A 111 -2.14 4.70 30.55
N SER A 112 -2.85 4.21 31.58
CA SER A 112 -3.11 4.96 32.81
C SER A 112 -1.85 5.27 33.62
N THR A 113 -0.75 4.54 33.41
CA THR A 113 0.56 4.88 33.98
C THR A 113 1.00 6.29 33.55
N TYR A 114 0.66 6.68 32.33
CA TYR A 114 1.04 7.97 31.76
C TYR A 114 -0.12 8.96 31.74
N LEU A 115 -1.36 8.50 31.51
CA LEU A 115 -2.55 9.32 31.41
C LEU A 115 -3.61 8.83 32.43
N PRO A 116 -3.53 9.25 33.71
CA PRO A 116 -4.37 8.70 34.78
C PRO A 116 -5.86 9.00 34.61
N ASP A 117 -6.21 10.08 33.89
CA ASP A 117 -7.58 10.57 33.75
C ASP A 117 -8.36 9.89 32.61
N VAL A 118 -7.83 8.83 31.99
CA VAL A 118 -8.59 8.04 31.00
C VAL A 118 -9.73 7.26 31.68
N PRO A 119 -10.84 6.97 30.97
CA PRO A 119 -11.93 6.16 31.48
C PRO A 119 -11.44 4.85 32.10
N GLU A 120 -12.07 4.41 33.19
CA GLU A 120 -11.69 3.21 33.94
C GLU A 120 -11.52 1.97 33.04
N ALA A 121 -12.43 1.79 32.09
CA ALA A 121 -12.40 0.68 31.12
C ALA A 121 -11.16 0.71 30.20
N TRP A 122 -10.53 1.86 30.01
CA TRP A 122 -9.38 2.05 29.13
C TRP A 122 -8.04 1.95 29.87
N GLN A 123 -8.05 2.08 31.20
CA GLN A 123 -6.83 2.19 32.00
C GLN A 123 -5.84 1.04 31.77
N LYS A 124 -6.34 -0.18 31.58
CA LYS A 124 -5.52 -1.40 31.39
C LYS A 124 -5.02 -1.58 29.95
N VAL A 125 -5.46 -0.77 28.99
CA VAL A 125 -5.00 -0.87 27.61
C VAL A 125 -3.54 -0.44 27.55
N THR A 126 -2.66 -1.29 27.03
CA THR A 126 -1.22 -1.00 26.98
C THR A 126 -0.87 -0.06 25.83
N VAL A 127 0.24 0.68 25.96
CA VAL A 127 0.78 1.52 24.88
C VAL A 127 1.00 0.71 23.60
N ARG A 128 1.52 -0.52 23.73
CA ARG A 128 1.71 -1.47 22.62
C ARG A 128 0.40 -1.79 21.91
N GLN A 129 -0.68 -2.01 22.65
CA GLN A 129 -2.00 -2.32 22.07
C GLN A 129 -2.61 -1.10 21.35
N LEU A 130 -2.38 0.12 21.85
CA LEU A 130 -2.78 1.33 21.13
C LEU A 130 -2.01 1.48 19.81
N ALA A 131 -0.69 1.32 19.86
CA ALA A 131 0.17 1.49 18.67
C ALA A 131 -0.09 0.43 17.59
N SER A 132 -0.58 -0.74 17.98
CA SER A 132 -0.88 -1.87 17.08
C SER A 132 -2.36 -2.07 16.75
N HIS A 133 -3.24 -1.17 17.17
CA HIS A 133 -4.70 -1.23 16.91
C HIS A 133 -5.40 -2.46 17.50
N THR A 134 -4.92 -2.94 18.64
CA THR A 134 -5.52 -4.07 19.37
C THR A 134 -6.09 -3.64 20.73
N GLY A 135 -6.32 -2.33 20.92
CA GLY A 135 -6.77 -1.77 22.20
C GLY A 135 -8.26 -1.96 22.51
N GLY A 136 -9.12 -2.02 21.50
CA GLY A 136 -10.57 -2.19 21.70
C GLY A 136 -11.35 -0.92 22.04
N LEU A 137 -10.72 0.26 21.88
CA LEU A 137 -11.34 1.55 22.15
C LEU A 137 -12.42 1.91 21.11
N PRO A 138 -13.43 2.72 21.47
CA PRO A 138 -14.28 3.39 20.49
C PRO A 138 -13.46 4.37 19.64
N ASN A 139 -13.97 4.76 18.46
CA ASN A 139 -13.23 5.58 17.50
C ASN A 139 -13.69 7.05 17.50
N VAL A 140 -12.75 8.00 17.49
CA VAL A 140 -12.96 9.44 17.26
C VAL A 140 -13.24 9.80 15.79
N ILE A 141 -13.67 8.83 14.99
CA ILE A 141 -14.01 8.99 13.58
C ILE A 141 -15.45 8.55 13.40
N ASP A 142 -16.26 9.39 12.78
CA ASP A 142 -17.63 9.04 12.42
C ASP A 142 -17.60 7.94 11.34
N PRO A 143 -18.22 6.77 11.56
CA PRO A 143 -18.16 5.66 10.61
C PRO A 143 -18.95 5.91 9.30
N ASN A 144 -19.86 6.89 9.29
CA ASN A 144 -20.68 7.24 8.13
C ASN A 144 -20.00 8.31 7.25
N THR A 145 -19.34 9.29 7.86
CA THR A 145 -18.70 10.39 7.12
C THR A 145 -17.20 10.22 6.95
N GLY A 146 -16.53 9.53 7.89
CA GLY A 146 -15.08 9.42 7.96
C GLY A 146 -14.39 10.63 8.59
N ASP A 147 -15.16 11.59 9.12
CA ASP A 147 -14.63 12.82 9.73
C ASP A 147 -14.29 12.63 11.20
N TRP A 148 -13.43 13.51 11.71
CA TRP A 148 -13.14 13.60 13.15
C TRP A 148 -14.37 14.07 13.92
N THR A 149 -14.70 13.37 15.00
CA THR A 149 -15.84 13.70 15.85
C THR A 149 -15.58 14.84 16.82
N PHE A 150 -14.32 15.32 16.91
CA PHE A 150 -13.88 16.38 17.81
C PHE A 150 -12.93 17.35 17.09
N GLN A 151 -12.75 18.55 17.63
CA GLN A 151 -11.81 19.56 17.15
C GLN A 151 -10.69 19.84 18.17
N THR A 152 -11.02 19.84 19.46
CA THR A 152 -10.07 20.04 20.55
C THR A 152 -10.29 19.02 21.66
N ILE A 153 -9.20 18.65 22.34
CA ILE A 153 -9.32 17.80 23.54
C ILE A 153 -10.12 18.54 24.60
N GLY A 154 -11.16 17.88 25.12
CA GLY A 154 -12.07 18.43 26.12
C GLY A 154 -13.36 19.02 25.55
N ASP A 155 -13.53 19.09 24.23
CA ASP A 155 -14.81 19.46 23.63
C ASP A 155 -15.88 18.35 23.79
N ALA A 156 -17.10 18.66 23.36
CA ALA A 156 -18.23 17.74 23.47
C ALA A 156 -18.04 16.43 22.68
N GLY A 157 -17.36 16.47 21.53
CA GLY A 157 -17.09 15.29 20.70
C GLY A 157 -16.07 14.37 21.32
N TRP A 158 -15.02 14.94 21.94
CA TRP A 158 -14.07 14.18 22.75
C TRP A 158 -14.77 13.56 23.97
N ALA A 159 -15.55 14.34 24.72
CA ALA A 159 -16.30 13.86 25.88
C ALA A 159 -17.28 12.73 25.52
N GLN A 160 -17.97 12.83 24.37
CA GLN A 160 -18.83 11.77 23.87
C GLN A 160 -18.05 10.48 23.61
N THR A 161 -16.85 10.57 23.03
CA THR A 161 -16.02 9.38 22.78
C THR A 161 -15.55 8.73 24.08
N LEU A 162 -15.19 9.51 25.10
CA LEU A 162 -14.81 9.00 26.41
C LEU A 162 -15.95 8.24 27.11
N ALA A 163 -17.21 8.60 26.82
CA ALA A 163 -18.40 7.97 27.39
C ALA A 163 -18.83 6.68 26.66
N LEU A 164 -18.26 6.39 25.48
CA LEU A 164 -18.59 5.19 24.73
C LEU A 164 -17.95 3.93 25.36
N PRO A 165 -18.64 2.78 25.33
CA PRO A 165 -18.09 1.53 25.82
C PRO A 165 -16.94 1.04 24.95
N MET A 166 -16.10 0.16 25.51
CA MET A 166 -15.13 -0.61 24.73
C MET A 166 -15.84 -1.40 23.63
N GLU A 167 -15.29 -1.38 22.40
CA GLU A 167 -15.80 -2.19 21.30
C GLU A 167 -15.50 -3.68 21.49
N PHE A 168 -14.39 -3.99 22.17
CA PHE A 168 -13.95 -5.35 22.50
C PHE A 168 -12.85 -5.35 23.57
N ALA A 169 -12.59 -6.51 24.17
CA ALA A 169 -11.50 -6.66 25.15
C ALA A 169 -10.11 -6.50 24.49
N PRO A 170 -9.13 -5.85 25.14
CA PRO A 170 -7.79 -5.65 24.57
C PRO A 170 -7.13 -6.96 24.11
N GLY A 171 -6.50 -6.93 22.93
CA GLY A 171 -5.85 -8.08 22.30
C GLY A 171 -6.80 -9.07 21.62
N LYS A 172 -8.13 -8.90 21.69
CA LYS A 172 -9.10 -9.84 21.09
C LYS A 172 -9.09 -9.82 19.56
N LYS A 173 -9.00 -8.64 18.94
CA LYS A 173 -8.94 -8.47 17.47
C LYS A 173 -8.14 -7.23 17.10
N PHE A 174 -7.78 -7.14 15.83
CA PHE A 174 -7.30 -5.90 15.21
C PHE A 174 -8.49 -5.05 14.77
N SER A 175 -8.52 -3.78 15.16
CA SER A 175 -9.51 -2.79 14.71
C SER A 175 -8.82 -1.43 14.59
N TYR A 176 -8.65 -0.95 13.37
CA TYR A 176 -7.92 0.28 13.08
C TYR A 176 -8.60 1.49 13.72
N ASN A 177 -7.92 2.15 14.66
CA ASN A 177 -8.55 3.09 15.60
C ASN A 177 -7.71 4.37 15.76
N GLN A 178 -8.36 5.54 15.68
CA GLN A 178 -7.67 6.83 15.80
C GLN A 178 -7.59 7.32 17.25
N THR A 179 -8.54 6.93 18.11
CA THR A 179 -8.55 7.29 19.54
C THR A 179 -7.26 6.84 20.21
N GLY A 180 -6.79 5.63 19.90
CA GLY A 180 -5.51 5.14 20.39
C GLY A 180 -4.33 6.02 19.99
N TYR A 181 -4.33 6.58 18.77
CA TYR A 181 -3.27 7.48 18.33
C TYR A 181 -3.37 8.88 18.91
N VAL A 182 -4.58 9.37 19.20
CA VAL A 182 -4.77 10.59 19.99
C VAL A 182 -4.17 10.41 21.39
N LEU A 183 -4.45 9.28 22.06
CA LEU A 183 -3.86 8.98 23.38
C LEU A 183 -2.33 8.83 23.33
N LEU A 184 -1.78 8.20 22.28
CA LEU A 184 -0.33 8.13 22.08
C LEU A 184 0.27 9.52 21.89
N GLY A 185 -0.44 10.44 21.24
CA GLY A 185 -0.03 11.84 21.09
C GLY A 185 0.04 12.55 22.44
N LEU A 186 -1.01 12.44 23.24
CA LEU A 186 -1.04 13.02 24.59
C LEU A 186 0.05 12.44 25.51
N LEU A 187 0.34 11.14 25.39
CA LEU A 187 1.46 10.50 26.07
C LEU A 187 2.81 11.07 25.61
N LEU A 188 3.02 11.22 24.30
CA LEU A 188 4.24 11.78 23.74
C LEU A 188 4.44 13.24 24.18
N ASP A 189 3.37 14.04 24.19
CA ASP A 189 3.40 15.41 24.67
C ASP A 189 3.86 15.47 26.13
N LYS A 190 3.25 14.64 26.98
CA LYS A 190 3.57 14.57 28.41
C LYS A 190 5.01 14.14 28.67
N LEU A 191 5.48 13.08 28.00
CA LEU A 191 6.81 12.52 28.26
C LEU A 191 7.95 13.31 27.61
N SER A 192 7.67 14.02 26.52
CA SER A 192 8.66 14.87 25.86
C SER A 192 8.68 16.31 26.39
N GLY A 193 7.59 16.77 27.02
CA GLY A 193 7.40 18.16 27.43
C GLY A 193 7.19 19.12 26.26
N LYS A 194 6.89 18.61 25.06
CA LYS A 194 6.71 19.38 23.83
C LYS A 194 5.48 18.88 23.07
N PRO A 195 4.75 19.74 22.34
CA PRO A 195 3.72 19.27 21.43
C PRO A 195 4.27 18.28 20.40
N PHE A 196 3.50 17.24 20.09
CA PHE A 196 3.88 16.13 19.23
C PHE A 196 4.49 16.59 17.90
N ALA A 197 3.86 17.58 17.25
CA ALA A 197 4.33 18.09 15.97
C ALA A 197 5.75 18.69 16.07
N GLU A 198 6.06 19.40 17.16
CA GLU A 198 7.39 19.95 17.41
C GLU A 198 8.39 18.86 17.78
N PHE A 199 7.97 17.85 18.55
CA PHE A 199 8.80 16.69 18.84
C PHE A 199 9.25 15.96 17.57
N ILE A 200 8.32 15.66 16.65
CA ILE A 200 8.62 15.03 15.36
C ILE A 200 9.49 15.94 14.50
N LYS A 201 9.19 17.25 14.47
CA LYS A 201 9.95 18.24 13.70
C LYS A 201 11.41 18.28 14.13
N GLU A 202 11.69 18.29 15.42
CA GLU A 202 13.06 18.31 15.95
C GLU A 202 13.75 16.96 15.79
N ARG A 203 13.13 15.88 16.29
CA ARG A 203 13.78 14.57 16.46
C ARG A 203 13.89 13.76 15.18
N GLN A 204 13.09 14.06 14.16
CA GLN A 204 13.04 13.28 12.92
C GLN A 204 13.20 14.15 11.68
N ILE A 205 12.37 15.18 11.50
CA ILE A 205 12.38 16.00 10.27
C ILE A 205 13.70 16.80 10.16
N ALA A 206 14.03 17.60 11.17
CA ALA A 206 15.26 18.39 11.21
C ALA A 206 16.51 17.52 11.31
N ALA A 207 16.44 16.42 12.08
CA ALA A 207 17.53 15.45 12.19
C ALA A 207 17.92 14.85 10.82
N VAL A 208 16.95 14.62 9.92
CA VAL A 208 17.18 14.08 8.57
C VAL A 208 17.42 15.18 7.54
N GLY A 209 16.91 16.40 7.76
CA GLY A 209 16.99 17.52 6.82
C GLY A 209 15.82 17.55 5.82
N MET A 210 14.62 17.14 6.25
CA MET A 210 13.42 17.06 5.41
C MET A 210 12.71 18.43 5.34
N GLN A 211 13.17 19.31 4.46
CA GLN A 211 12.73 20.71 4.34
C GLN A 211 11.29 20.86 3.80
N GLN A 212 10.82 19.93 2.98
CA GLN A 212 9.47 19.93 2.41
C GLN A 212 8.46 19.18 3.27
N THR A 213 8.87 18.74 4.47
CA THR A 213 8.04 17.93 5.37
C THR A 213 7.57 18.76 6.55
N GLY A 214 6.28 18.68 6.82
CA GLY A 214 5.65 19.38 7.94
C GLY A 214 4.29 18.82 8.26
N PHE A 215 3.64 19.46 9.23
CA PHE A 215 2.24 19.18 9.57
C PHE A 215 1.32 20.22 8.97
N GLY A 216 0.17 19.78 8.48
CA GLY A 216 -0.94 20.64 8.14
C GLY A 216 -2.03 19.94 7.35
N ASP A 217 -3.05 20.71 7.00
CA ASP A 217 -4.26 20.20 6.36
C ASP A 217 -4.85 21.18 5.33
N PHE A 218 -6.10 20.96 4.91
CA PHE A 218 -6.78 21.80 3.91
C PHE A 218 -6.89 23.29 4.32
N THR A 219 -6.86 23.60 5.61
CA THR A 219 -6.98 24.97 6.13
C THR A 219 -5.65 25.72 6.19
N ASP A 220 -4.53 24.99 6.09
CA ASP A 220 -3.18 25.55 6.14
C ASP A 220 -2.69 25.98 4.74
N VAL A 221 -1.98 27.11 4.66
CA VAL A 221 -1.31 27.54 3.41
C VAL A 221 0.05 26.84 3.31
N ILE A 222 0.09 25.72 2.61
CA ILE A 222 1.30 24.89 2.46
C ILE A 222 1.87 25.05 1.04
N PRO A 223 3.09 25.62 0.89
CA PRO A 223 3.73 25.74 -0.41
C PRO A 223 3.91 24.38 -1.09
N ASN A 224 3.63 24.33 -2.41
CA ASN A 224 3.78 23.15 -3.26
C ASN A 224 2.99 21.90 -2.82
N LEU A 225 1.97 22.04 -1.97
CA LEU A 225 1.10 20.91 -1.61
C LEU A 225 0.23 20.51 -2.82
N ALA A 226 0.32 19.23 -3.20
CA ALA A 226 -0.56 18.66 -4.22
C ALA A 226 -2.00 18.58 -3.70
N LYS A 227 -2.95 19.07 -4.51
CA LYS A 227 -4.38 19.02 -4.19
C LYS A 227 -4.86 17.57 -4.15
N PRO A 228 -5.56 17.14 -3.09
CA PRO A 228 -6.08 15.78 -3.02
C PRO A 228 -7.38 15.63 -3.81
N TYR A 229 -7.49 14.51 -4.52
CA TYR A 229 -8.67 14.14 -5.32
C TYR A 229 -9.22 12.78 -4.92
N ALA A 230 -10.53 12.63 -5.02
CA ALA A 230 -11.22 11.34 -5.06
C ALA A 230 -11.80 11.10 -6.46
N VAL A 231 -12.20 9.87 -6.77
CA VAL A 231 -12.91 9.57 -8.03
C VAL A 231 -14.24 8.90 -7.72
N ARG A 232 -15.34 9.49 -8.20
CA ARG A 232 -16.69 8.92 -8.13
C ARG A 232 -17.31 8.95 -9.51
N ASN A 233 -17.90 7.86 -9.96
CA ASN A 233 -18.53 7.75 -11.29
C ASN A 233 -17.62 8.25 -12.43
N ARG A 234 -16.33 7.87 -12.39
CA ARG A 234 -15.28 8.27 -13.36
C ARG A 234 -15.01 9.78 -13.42
N LYS A 235 -15.40 10.57 -12.42
CA LYS A 235 -15.09 12.00 -12.30
C LYS A 235 -14.24 12.26 -11.08
N HIS A 236 -13.23 13.13 -11.22
CA HIS A 236 -12.44 13.63 -10.11
C HIS A 236 -13.26 14.61 -9.27
N LEU A 237 -13.14 14.49 -7.95
CA LEU A 237 -13.74 15.36 -6.96
C LEU A 237 -12.64 15.92 -6.07
N ASN A 238 -12.73 17.20 -5.75
CA ASN A 238 -11.88 17.82 -4.73
C ASN A 238 -12.17 17.18 -3.37
N VAL A 239 -11.11 16.99 -2.59
CA VAL A 239 -11.20 16.53 -1.20
C VAL A 239 -10.69 17.64 -0.30
N ALA A 240 -11.41 17.89 0.80
CA ALA A 240 -10.92 18.69 1.91
C ALA A 240 -10.70 17.74 3.09
N GLU A 241 -9.46 17.61 3.54
CA GLU A 241 -9.10 16.86 4.75
C GLU A 241 -8.70 17.86 5.81
N THR A 242 -9.29 17.74 6.99
CA THR A 242 -8.92 18.52 8.17
C THR A 242 -8.48 17.57 9.28
N PHE A 243 -7.49 17.99 10.06
CA PHE A 243 -6.95 17.21 11.17
C PHE A 243 -6.94 18.06 12.43
N PRO A 244 -7.75 17.69 13.45
CA PRO A 244 -7.59 18.24 14.79
C PRO A 244 -6.13 18.16 15.22
N VAL A 245 -5.64 19.14 15.99
CA VAL A 245 -4.23 19.17 16.42
C VAL A 245 -3.84 17.86 17.11
N ALA A 246 -4.68 17.34 18.01
CA ALA A 246 -4.45 16.05 18.67
C ALA A 246 -4.60 14.84 17.73
N GLY A 247 -5.31 14.99 16.61
CA GLY A 247 -5.39 14.00 15.53
C GLY A 247 -4.13 13.94 14.66
N ARG A 248 -3.22 14.93 14.76
CA ARG A 248 -1.97 14.96 13.99
C ARG A 248 -0.99 13.83 14.37
N THR A 249 -1.21 13.14 15.49
CA THR A 249 -0.45 11.91 15.81
C THR A 249 -0.84 10.72 14.92
N ALA A 250 -2.05 10.75 14.36
CA ALA A 250 -2.57 9.72 13.49
C ALA A 250 -2.39 10.04 12.00
N ALA A 251 -2.37 11.33 11.62
CA ALA A 251 -2.37 11.82 10.25
C ALA A 251 -1.77 13.24 10.15
N GLY A 252 -1.84 13.88 8.98
CA GLY A 252 -1.50 15.31 8.86
C GLY A 252 -0.04 15.65 8.59
N LEU A 253 0.85 14.67 8.41
CA LEU A 253 2.13 14.96 7.74
C LEU A 253 1.91 15.13 6.23
N TYR A 254 2.68 16.02 5.63
CA TYR A 254 2.96 16.03 4.19
C TYR A 254 4.46 15.93 3.96
N SER A 255 4.88 15.41 2.80
CA SER A 255 6.29 15.24 2.44
C SER A 255 6.46 15.01 0.94
N THR A 256 7.70 14.88 0.48
CA THR A 256 8.03 14.39 -0.86
C THR A 256 8.45 12.91 -0.79
N ALA A 257 8.37 12.17 -1.90
CA ALA A 257 8.82 10.78 -1.92
C ALA A 257 10.33 10.67 -1.60
N GLN A 258 11.11 11.65 -2.04
CA GLN A 258 12.55 11.71 -1.78
C GLN A 258 12.84 11.89 -0.28
N GLU A 259 12.13 12.79 0.42
CA GLU A 259 12.36 13.02 1.85
C GLU A 259 11.92 11.83 2.70
N VAL A 260 10.78 11.20 2.38
CA VAL A 260 10.41 9.93 3.04
C VAL A 260 11.47 8.86 2.79
N ALA A 261 12.04 8.76 1.58
CA ALA A 261 13.12 7.83 1.30
C ALA A 261 14.38 8.15 2.14
N GLN A 262 14.78 9.41 2.26
CA GLN A 262 15.87 9.85 3.13
C GLN A 262 15.62 9.51 4.61
N TRP A 263 14.38 9.68 5.07
CA TRP A 263 13.97 9.29 6.42
C TRP A 263 14.08 7.78 6.63
N THR A 264 13.66 6.95 5.67
CA THR A 264 13.85 5.48 5.78
C THR A 264 15.32 5.06 5.75
N ILE A 265 16.18 5.77 5.01
CA ILE A 265 17.63 5.53 5.02
C ILE A 265 18.19 5.86 6.40
N ALA A 266 17.87 7.04 6.93
CA ALA A 266 18.31 7.46 8.26
C ALA A 266 17.84 6.50 9.37
N LEU A 267 16.59 6.02 9.28
CA LEU A 267 16.05 5.01 10.19
C LEU A 267 16.85 3.71 10.14
N GLN A 268 17.06 3.15 8.95
CA GLN A 268 17.77 1.87 8.76
C GLN A 268 19.27 1.96 9.12
N GLN A 269 19.88 3.14 9.00
CA GLN A 269 21.27 3.40 9.38
C GLN A 269 21.45 3.73 10.88
N GLY A 270 20.40 3.64 11.67
CA GLY A 270 20.45 3.86 13.11
C GLY A 270 20.58 5.33 13.54
N LYS A 271 20.27 6.27 12.63
CA LYS A 271 20.31 7.72 12.93
C LYS A 271 19.12 8.16 13.78
N LEU A 272 17.96 7.50 13.62
CA LEU A 272 16.72 7.84 14.34
C LEU A 272 16.44 6.94 15.56
N LEU A 273 16.90 5.70 15.52
CA LEU A 273 16.84 4.69 16.59
C LEU A 273 18.20 4.02 16.67
N LYS A 274 18.83 4.03 17.84
CA LYS A 274 20.20 3.51 18.00
C LYS A 274 20.18 2.00 18.26
N ASP A 275 19.14 1.49 18.92
CA ASP A 275 19.00 0.08 19.21
C ASP A 275 18.38 -0.67 18.02
N LYS A 276 19.08 -1.69 17.54
CA LYS A 276 18.58 -2.57 16.47
C LYS A 276 17.30 -3.31 16.89
N ASN A 277 17.12 -3.56 18.19
CA ASN A 277 15.89 -4.17 18.70
C ASN A 277 14.71 -3.22 18.55
N SER A 278 14.89 -1.91 18.79
CA SER A 278 13.86 -0.90 18.50
C SER A 278 13.47 -0.93 17.02
N LEU A 279 14.44 -0.92 16.12
CA LEU A 279 14.17 -1.01 14.68
C LEU A 279 13.38 -2.29 14.33
N ALA A 280 13.75 -3.43 14.90
CA ALA A 280 13.03 -4.69 14.71
C ALA A 280 11.59 -4.65 15.28
N LEU A 281 11.37 -3.95 16.40
CA LEU A 281 10.06 -3.81 17.03
C LEU A 281 9.07 -3.04 16.16
N LEU A 282 9.51 -2.07 15.35
CA LEU A 282 8.62 -1.38 14.39
C LEU A 282 7.92 -2.38 13.47
N GLY A 283 8.69 -3.33 12.92
CA GLY A 283 8.20 -4.35 11.99
C GLY A 283 7.70 -5.64 12.62
N SER A 284 7.70 -5.77 13.95
CA SER A 284 7.28 -6.98 14.64
C SER A 284 5.77 -6.95 14.89
N PRO A 285 4.95 -7.75 14.17
CA PRO A 285 3.51 -7.67 14.30
C PRO A 285 3.07 -8.14 15.68
N VAL A 286 2.19 -7.37 16.33
CA VAL A 286 1.64 -7.75 17.64
C VAL A 286 0.65 -8.90 17.47
N ALA A 287 0.86 -9.97 18.22
CA ALA A 287 -0.04 -11.12 18.24
C ALA A 287 -1.31 -10.79 19.05
N LEU A 288 -2.44 -11.26 18.55
CA LEU A 288 -3.70 -11.28 19.27
C LEU A 288 -3.65 -12.33 20.40
N ASN A 289 -4.61 -12.28 21.32
CA ASN A 289 -4.72 -13.27 22.40
C ASN A 289 -4.93 -14.71 21.86
N SER A 290 -5.40 -14.86 20.62
CA SER A 290 -5.50 -16.15 19.93
C SER A 290 -4.17 -16.69 19.40
N GLY A 291 -3.10 -15.88 19.42
CA GLY A 291 -1.82 -16.17 18.75
C GLY A 291 -1.78 -15.77 17.27
N GLU A 292 -2.92 -15.39 16.68
CA GLU A 292 -3.01 -14.90 15.31
C GLU A 292 -2.52 -13.45 15.17
N ARG A 293 -2.34 -12.99 13.94
CA ARG A 293 -2.03 -11.60 13.61
C ARG A 293 -3.24 -10.95 12.93
N GLY A 294 -3.44 -9.66 13.16
CA GLY A 294 -4.45 -8.87 12.47
C GLY A 294 -3.84 -7.75 11.62
N GLY A 295 -4.50 -7.42 10.51
CA GLY A 295 -4.09 -6.37 9.58
C GLY A 295 -5.24 -5.96 8.66
N PHE A 296 -4.94 -5.18 7.63
CA PHE A 296 -5.94 -4.63 6.72
C PHE A 296 -6.43 -5.63 5.68
N THR A 297 -5.53 -6.47 5.15
CA THR A 297 -5.83 -7.38 4.04
C THR A 297 -4.99 -8.65 4.16
N LYS A 298 -5.19 -9.62 3.25
CA LYS A 298 -4.29 -10.80 3.13
C LYS A 298 -2.84 -10.39 2.86
N LEU A 299 -2.63 -9.32 2.10
CA LEU A 299 -1.29 -8.79 1.78
C LEU A 299 -0.69 -8.07 2.99
N VAL A 300 -1.46 -7.16 3.58
CA VAL A 300 -1.05 -6.34 4.73
C VAL A 300 -1.65 -6.95 5.99
N ASN A 301 -1.06 -8.07 6.41
CA ASN A 301 -1.58 -9.02 7.39
C ASN A 301 -0.82 -8.99 8.74
N GLY A 302 -0.52 -7.80 9.22
CA GLY A 302 0.06 -7.59 10.54
C GLY A 302 0.25 -6.11 10.81
N TYR A 303 0.37 -5.74 12.08
CA TYR A 303 0.62 -4.36 12.49
C TYR A 303 1.56 -4.34 13.70
N GLY A 304 2.67 -3.62 13.58
CA GLY A 304 3.65 -3.38 14.64
C GLY A 304 3.39 -2.07 15.39
N ILE A 305 4.44 -1.36 15.80
CA ILE A 305 4.32 -0.10 16.54
C ILE A 305 4.19 1.06 15.57
N GLY A 306 3.02 1.31 14.97
CA GLY A 306 2.85 2.35 13.94
C GLY A 306 3.03 1.89 12.49
N TRP A 307 3.24 0.59 12.29
CA TRP A 307 3.71 0.05 11.01
C TRP A 307 2.89 -1.16 10.57
N PRO A 308 2.09 -1.02 9.51
CA PRO A 308 1.61 -2.16 8.74
C PRO A 308 2.76 -3.07 8.29
N THR A 309 2.50 -4.37 8.26
CA THR A 309 3.47 -5.39 7.85
C THR A 309 2.88 -6.33 6.83
N MET A 310 3.71 -6.74 5.88
CA MET A 310 3.43 -7.78 4.91
C MET A 310 4.15 -9.03 5.40
N SER A 311 3.48 -9.76 6.30
CA SER A 311 3.98 -10.99 6.92
C SER A 311 3.85 -12.16 5.95
N ARG A 312 4.89 -12.38 5.14
CA ARG A 312 4.99 -13.46 4.16
C ARG A 312 6.38 -14.09 4.18
N PRO A 313 6.55 -15.37 3.79
CA PRO A 313 7.85 -16.03 3.87
C PRO A 313 8.92 -15.46 2.93
N ALA A 314 8.52 -15.05 1.72
CA ALA A 314 9.41 -14.48 0.72
C ALA A 314 9.26 -12.96 0.67
N HIS A 315 10.38 -12.24 0.74
CA HIS A 315 10.42 -10.78 0.65
C HIS A 315 9.42 -10.11 1.62
N PRO A 316 9.47 -10.43 2.93
CA PRO A 316 8.65 -9.75 3.92
C PRO A 316 8.95 -8.26 3.89
N ALA A 317 7.93 -7.46 4.16
CA ALA A 317 8.05 -6.02 4.16
C ALA A 317 7.32 -5.41 5.35
N LEU A 318 7.66 -4.16 5.63
CA LEU A 318 6.96 -3.29 6.57
C LEU A 318 6.89 -1.89 5.97
N GLY A 319 5.91 -1.09 6.37
CA GLY A 319 5.83 0.26 5.85
C GLY A 319 4.54 0.98 6.17
N GLY A 320 4.47 2.27 5.85
CA GLY A 320 3.30 3.09 6.07
C GLY A 320 2.35 3.09 4.88
N ILE A 321 1.04 3.17 5.17
CA ILE A 321 -0.03 3.31 4.17
C ILE A 321 -0.95 4.44 4.64
N GLY A 322 -1.36 5.33 3.74
CA GLY A 322 -2.10 6.54 4.09
C GLY A 322 -3.13 6.95 3.04
N GLY A 323 -4.38 7.14 3.47
CA GLY A 323 -5.50 7.67 2.65
C GLY A 323 -5.82 6.87 1.39
N GLY A 324 -5.33 5.61 1.31
CA GLY A 324 -5.32 4.82 0.09
C GLY A 324 -4.65 5.55 -1.09
N ARG A 325 -3.71 6.46 -0.85
CA ARG A 325 -3.04 7.26 -1.89
C ARG A 325 -1.53 7.38 -1.75
N SER A 326 -1.01 7.05 -0.57
CA SER A 326 0.41 7.13 -0.27
C SER A 326 0.81 5.83 0.41
N ALA A 327 1.91 5.23 -0.01
CA ALA A 327 2.51 4.09 0.67
C ALA A 327 4.03 4.11 0.52
N PHE A 328 4.73 3.55 1.50
CA PHE A 328 6.12 3.15 1.31
C PHE A 328 6.32 1.77 1.92
N PHE A 329 7.11 0.90 1.30
CA PHE A 329 7.51 -0.39 1.85
C PHE A 329 9.03 -0.47 1.93
N ILE A 330 9.52 -0.93 3.09
CA ILE A 330 10.88 -1.38 3.33
C ILE A 330 10.87 -2.90 3.22
N TYR A 331 11.83 -3.46 2.48
CA TYR A 331 12.06 -4.90 2.31
C TYR A 331 13.39 -5.24 2.98
N PRO A 332 13.41 -5.58 4.28
CA PRO A 332 14.66 -5.70 5.03
C PRO A 332 15.61 -6.80 4.50
N GLN A 333 15.06 -7.82 3.85
CA GLN A 333 15.84 -8.92 3.27
C GLN A 333 16.42 -8.61 1.89
N ASP A 334 15.96 -7.52 1.26
CA ASP A 334 16.26 -7.19 -0.14
C ASP A 334 17.04 -5.88 -0.29
N ASP A 335 17.33 -5.19 0.83
CA ASP A 335 17.97 -3.88 0.88
C ASP A 335 17.32 -2.91 -0.11
N LEU A 336 15.99 -2.84 -0.02
CA LEU A 336 15.12 -2.10 -0.91
C LEU A 336 14.09 -1.32 -0.09
N THR A 337 13.91 -0.04 -0.40
CA THR A 337 12.74 0.73 0.00
C THR A 337 12.11 1.34 -1.23
N ILE A 338 10.78 1.31 -1.31
CA ILE A 338 10.04 2.02 -2.34
C ILE A 338 9.06 2.96 -1.65
N VAL A 339 9.00 4.20 -2.14
CA VAL A 339 8.06 5.23 -1.70
C VAL A 339 7.21 5.66 -2.90
N ILE A 340 5.90 5.61 -2.77
CA ILE A 340 4.94 6.06 -3.78
C ILE A 340 3.92 6.97 -3.12
N LEU A 341 3.94 8.26 -3.49
CA LEU A 341 2.99 9.25 -3.02
C LEU A 341 2.12 9.70 -4.18
N THR A 342 0.81 9.80 -3.98
CA THR A 342 -0.12 10.24 -5.03
C THR A 342 -1.15 11.20 -4.45
N ASN A 343 -1.77 11.99 -5.32
CA ASN A 343 -2.86 12.88 -4.95
C ASN A 343 -4.25 12.32 -5.27
N ARG A 344 -4.39 11.00 -5.42
CA ARG A 344 -5.70 10.33 -5.64
C ARG A 344 -6.02 9.33 -4.55
N MET A 345 -6.98 9.66 -3.69
CA MET A 345 -7.50 8.78 -2.64
C MET A 345 -8.06 7.48 -3.19
N GLY A 346 -7.80 6.38 -2.49
CA GLY A 346 -8.24 5.02 -2.86
C GLY A 346 -7.55 4.41 -4.07
N CYS A 347 -6.46 5.01 -4.58
CA CYS A 347 -5.67 4.43 -5.67
C CYS A 347 -4.78 3.26 -5.18
N ALA A 348 -4.68 3.08 -3.87
CA ALA A 348 -4.07 1.96 -3.16
C ALA A 348 -2.64 1.61 -3.63
N PRO A 349 -1.64 2.50 -3.48
CA PRO A 349 -0.25 2.21 -3.89
C PRO A 349 0.34 0.94 -3.29
N GLU A 350 -0.08 0.57 -2.09
CA GLU A 350 0.27 -0.67 -1.40
C GLU A 350 -0.03 -1.94 -2.22
N THR A 351 -0.94 -1.86 -3.20
CA THR A 351 -1.32 -3.00 -4.05
C THR A 351 -0.49 -3.16 -5.31
N PHE A 352 0.36 -2.18 -5.66
CA PHE A 352 1.24 -2.25 -6.85
C PHE A 352 2.71 -1.96 -6.56
N ILE A 353 3.05 -1.59 -5.32
CA ILE A 353 4.43 -1.34 -4.91
C ILE A 353 5.33 -2.58 -5.01
N ASP A 354 4.79 -3.78 -4.78
CA ASP A 354 5.49 -5.06 -5.00
C ASP A 354 5.83 -5.26 -6.50
N GLU A 355 5.01 -4.76 -7.42
CA GLU A 355 5.31 -4.81 -8.87
C GLU A 355 6.48 -3.86 -9.22
N VAL A 356 6.55 -2.68 -8.58
CA VAL A 356 7.72 -1.80 -8.68
C VAL A 356 8.97 -2.50 -8.13
N ALA A 357 8.85 -3.22 -7.00
CA ALA A 357 9.96 -4.00 -6.44
C ALA A 357 10.46 -5.08 -7.40
N GLY A 358 9.56 -5.70 -8.17
CA GLY A 358 9.90 -6.69 -9.21
C GLY A 358 10.86 -6.20 -10.31
N PHE A 359 10.98 -4.88 -10.53
CA PHE A 359 11.99 -4.32 -11.43
C PHE A 359 13.41 -4.33 -10.84
N TYR A 360 13.53 -4.35 -9.52
CA TYR A 360 14.82 -4.35 -8.80
C TYR A 360 15.20 -5.73 -8.25
N VAL A 361 14.20 -6.53 -7.90
CA VAL A 361 14.31 -7.89 -7.33
C VAL A 361 13.52 -8.85 -8.23
N PRO A 362 14.19 -9.55 -9.18
CA PRO A 362 13.50 -10.36 -10.19
C PRO A 362 12.57 -11.46 -9.62
N SER A 363 12.87 -11.98 -8.43
CA SER A 363 12.03 -12.96 -7.72
C SER A 363 10.71 -12.38 -7.19
N MET A 364 10.55 -11.05 -7.20
CA MET A 364 9.30 -10.37 -6.87
C MET A 364 8.42 -10.07 -8.09
N LYS A 365 8.85 -10.45 -9.31
CA LYS A 365 8.03 -10.24 -10.51
C LYS A 365 6.75 -11.07 -10.42
N PRO A 366 5.58 -10.53 -10.84
CA PRO A 366 4.34 -11.30 -10.86
C PRO A 366 4.42 -12.60 -11.65
N SER A 367 5.24 -12.66 -12.71
CA SER A 367 5.48 -13.86 -13.52
C SER A 367 6.15 -15.01 -12.76
N THR A 368 6.71 -14.76 -11.58
CA THR A 368 7.27 -15.80 -10.70
C THR A 368 6.22 -16.40 -9.76
N GLY A 369 5.01 -15.84 -9.74
CA GLY A 369 3.97 -16.14 -8.77
C GLY A 369 4.16 -15.41 -7.44
N PHE A 370 4.99 -14.36 -7.39
CA PHE A 370 5.16 -13.56 -6.18
C PHE A 370 3.83 -12.95 -5.72
N GLY A 371 3.55 -13.01 -4.42
CA GLY A 371 2.29 -12.58 -3.82
C GLY A 371 1.14 -13.62 -3.90
N LEU A 372 1.30 -14.73 -4.62
CA LEU A 372 0.27 -15.78 -4.67
C LEU A 372 0.19 -16.55 -3.33
N PRO A 373 -1.02 -16.97 -2.91
CA PRO A 373 -1.19 -17.86 -1.77
C PRO A 373 -0.35 -19.14 -1.92
N PRO A 374 0.17 -19.75 -0.83
CA PRO A 374 1.11 -20.87 -0.92
C PRO A 374 0.64 -22.02 -1.81
N ALA A 375 -0.63 -22.42 -1.69
CA ALA A 375 -1.21 -23.49 -2.49
C ALA A 375 -1.30 -23.13 -3.98
N VAL A 376 -1.62 -21.87 -4.29
CA VAL A 376 -1.65 -21.33 -5.66
C VAL A 376 -0.24 -21.20 -6.22
N LEU A 377 0.75 -20.80 -5.42
CA LEU A 377 2.15 -20.72 -5.86
C LEU A 377 2.70 -22.09 -6.28
N VAL A 378 2.35 -23.16 -5.55
CA VAL A 378 2.70 -24.53 -5.97
C VAL A 378 2.05 -24.87 -7.32
N LEU A 379 0.78 -24.50 -7.50
CA LEU A 379 0.06 -24.73 -8.75
C LEU A 379 0.65 -23.93 -9.91
N HIS A 380 0.94 -22.65 -9.70
CA HIS A 380 1.61 -21.76 -10.64
C HIS A 380 2.91 -22.38 -11.13
N LYS A 381 3.80 -22.81 -10.21
CA LYS A 381 5.06 -23.48 -10.57
C LYS A 381 4.83 -24.75 -11.39
N ALA A 382 3.82 -25.55 -11.05
CA ALA A 382 3.49 -26.75 -11.81
C ALA A 382 2.98 -26.44 -13.22
N PHE A 383 2.18 -25.40 -13.39
CA PHE A 383 1.64 -24.94 -14.68
C PHE A 383 2.72 -24.28 -15.54
N THR A 384 3.60 -23.47 -14.96
CA THR A 384 4.75 -22.91 -15.69
C THR A 384 5.64 -24.01 -16.25
N LYS A 385 5.81 -25.13 -15.53
CA LYS A 385 6.61 -26.27 -15.99
C LYS A 385 5.89 -27.15 -17.03
N SER A 386 4.59 -27.38 -16.86
CA SER A 386 3.85 -28.44 -17.59
C SER A 386 2.85 -27.92 -18.62
N GLY A 387 2.68 -26.60 -18.70
CA GLY A 387 1.65 -25.94 -19.50
C GLY A 387 0.27 -25.90 -18.83
N PHE A 388 -0.62 -25.08 -19.38
CA PHE A 388 -1.99 -24.85 -18.90
C PHE A 388 -3.03 -25.78 -19.58
N GLN A 389 -2.62 -26.76 -20.39
CA GLN A 389 -3.57 -27.61 -21.14
C GLN A 389 -4.16 -28.78 -20.33
N ASN A 390 -3.57 -29.15 -19.18
CA ASN A 390 -3.94 -30.34 -18.40
C ASN A 390 -4.12 -30.03 -16.90
N THR A 391 -4.76 -28.90 -16.59
CA THR A 391 -4.84 -28.33 -15.23
C THR A 391 -5.35 -29.31 -14.17
N GLU A 392 -6.45 -30.03 -14.42
CA GLU A 392 -6.99 -31.02 -13.48
C GLU A 392 -6.02 -32.19 -13.22
N LYS A 393 -5.35 -32.70 -14.26
CA LYS A 393 -4.39 -33.82 -14.13
C LYS A 393 -3.22 -33.40 -13.25
N ILE A 394 -2.75 -32.16 -13.39
CA ILE A 394 -1.68 -31.58 -12.57
C ILE A 394 -2.13 -31.48 -11.11
N VAL A 395 -3.34 -30.95 -10.84
CA VAL A 395 -3.88 -30.88 -9.47
C VAL A 395 -3.99 -32.28 -8.84
N ARG A 396 -4.52 -33.27 -9.57
CA ARG A 396 -4.60 -34.66 -9.09
C ARG A 396 -3.22 -35.24 -8.79
N ALA A 397 -2.20 -34.93 -9.59
CA ALA A 397 -0.83 -35.36 -9.35
C ALA A 397 -0.24 -34.72 -8.07
N LEU A 398 -0.50 -33.42 -7.85
CA LEU A 398 -0.10 -32.73 -6.61
C LEU A 398 -0.79 -33.34 -5.39
N GLN A 399 -2.10 -33.61 -5.47
CA GLN A 399 -2.87 -34.27 -4.40
C GLN A 399 -2.44 -35.73 -4.15
N LYS A 400 -1.92 -36.42 -5.18
CA LYS A 400 -1.35 -37.76 -5.02
C LYS A 400 -0.02 -37.71 -4.25
N LYS A 401 0.81 -36.68 -4.49
CA LYS A 401 2.09 -36.47 -3.82
C LYS A 401 1.91 -35.97 -2.38
N ASP A 402 0.95 -35.08 -2.16
CA ASP A 402 0.59 -34.52 -0.86
C ASP A 402 -0.93 -34.58 -0.69
N LYS A 403 -1.39 -35.48 0.19
CA LYS A 403 -2.82 -35.69 0.44
C LYS A 403 -3.49 -34.50 1.11
N THR A 404 -2.73 -33.60 1.73
CA THR A 404 -3.23 -32.38 2.38
C THR A 404 -3.37 -31.21 1.42
N TYR A 405 -2.77 -31.30 0.22
CA TYR A 405 -2.79 -30.22 -0.75
C TYR A 405 -4.20 -29.88 -1.23
N ARG A 406 -4.65 -28.65 -0.94
CA ARG A 406 -5.92 -28.07 -1.40
C ARG A 406 -5.67 -26.64 -1.84
N VAL A 407 -6.40 -26.18 -2.84
CA VAL A 407 -6.37 -24.78 -3.29
C VAL A 407 -7.77 -24.22 -3.14
N ALA A 408 -7.94 -23.16 -2.35
CA ALA A 408 -9.25 -22.56 -2.10
C ALA A 408 -9.86 -21.97 -3.38
N GLU A 409 -11.19 -22.05 -3.52
CA GLU A 409 -11.93 -21.51 -4.67
C GLU A 409 -11.60 -20.03 -4.91
N ASN A 410 -11.68 -19.21 -3.86
CA ASN A 410 -11.42 -17.77 -3.96
C ASN A 410 -9.98 -17.48 -4.38
N ASP A 411 -9.00 -18.24 -3.88
CA ASP A 411 -7.60 -18.04 -4.24
C ASP A 411 -7.32 -18.40 -5.71
N LEU A 412 -8.00 -19.42 -6.25
CA LEU A 412 -7.97 -19.73 -7.69
C LEU A 412 -8.66 -18.66 -8.52
N ASN A 413 -9.78 -18.13 -8.04
CA ASN A 413 -10.53 -17.08 -8.71
C ASN A 413 -9.69 -15.80 -8.81
N ASP A 414 -9.11 -15.36 -7.68
CA ASP A 414 -8.23 -14.19 -7.58
C ASP A 414 -7.03 -14.33 -8.53
N TRP A 415 -6.40 -15.51 -8.56
CA TRP A 415 -5.29 -15.77 -9.47
C TRP A 415 -5.71 -15.75 -10.95
N SER A 416 -6.91 -16.25 -11.27
CA SER A 416 -7.43 -16.24 -12.64
C SER A 416 -7.64 -14.82 -13.16
N TYR A 417 -8.24 -13.92 -12.36
CA TYR A 417 -8.35 -12.51 -12.71
C TYR A 417 -6.98 -11.81 -12.79
N LEU A 418 -6.02 -12.19 -11.93
CA LEU A 418 -4.66 -11.67 -12.02
C LEU A 418 -4.00 -12.03 -13.36
N LEU A 419 -4.09 -13.29 -13.79
CA LEU A 419 -3.59 -13.73 -15.10
C LEU A 419 -4.26 -12.96 -16.25
N TRP A 420 -5.57 -12.74 -16.16
CA TRP A 420 -6.30 -11.96 -17.16
C TRP A 420 -5.79 -10.51 -17.21
N LYS A 421 -5.66 -9.83 -16.06
CA LYS A 421 -5.13 -8.47 -15.97
C LYS A 421 -3.72 -8.34 -16.54
N GLN A 422 -2.92 -9.41 -16.45
CA GLN A 422 -1.58 -9.50 -17.03
C GLN A 422 -1.58 -9.78 -18.55
N GLY A 423 -2.75 -9.77 -19.21
CA GLY A 423 -2.88 -10.06 -20.63
C GLY A 423 -2.77 -11.55 -20.98
N GLN A 424 -2.75 -12.44 -19.98
CA GLN A 424 -2.62 -13.89 -20.16
C GLN A 424 -3.98 -14.57 -20.24
N LEU A 425 -4.89 -14.07 -21.07
CA LEU A 425 -6.26 -14.55 -21.18
C LEU A 425 -6.37 -16.08 -21.43
N PRO A 426 -5.54 -16.72 -22.27
CA PRO A 426 -5.56 -18.18 -22.41
C PRO A 426 -5.25 -18.93 -21.10
N HIS A 427 -4.28 -18.43 -20.32
CA HIS A 427 -3.95 -19.01 -19.01
C HIS A 427 -5.08 -18.78 -18.01
N ALA A 428 -5.64 -17.56 -17.97
CA ALA A 428 -6.77 -17.23 -17.10
C ALA A 428 -7.98 -18.14 -17.36
N LEU A 429 -8.36 -18.34 -18.62
CA LEU A 429 -9.45 -19.25 -19.00
C LEU A 429 -9.21 -20.69 -18.52
N ALA A 430 -7.98 -21.18 -18.60
CA ALA A 430 -7.63 -22.51 -18.13
C ALA A 430 -7.75 -22.65 -16.60
N VAL A 431 -7.39 -21.61 -15.84
CA VAL A 431 -7.54 -21.60 -14.38
C VAL A 431 -8.99 -21.40 -13.96
N PHE A 432 -9.78 -20.54 -14.62
CA PHE A 432 -11.23 -20.43 -14.37
C PHE A 432 -11.95 -21.76 -14.62
N LYS A 433 -11.63 -22.44 -15.73
CA LYS A 433 -12.15 -23.78 -16.02
C LYS A 433 -11.76 -24.79 -14.94
N LEU A 434 -10.52 -24.74 -14.45
CA LEU A 434 -10.10 -25.58 -13.32
C LEU A 434 -10.91 -25.26 -12.05
N ASN A 435 -11.18 -23.99 -11.77
CA ASN A 435 -11.95 -23.58 -10.60
C ASN A 435 -13.34 -24.22 -10.61
N VAL A 436 -14.04 -24.16 -11.77
CA VAL A 436 -15.31 -24.85 -11.98
C VAL A 436 -15.19 -26.37 -11.77
N ALA A 437 -14.13 -27.00 -12.26
CA ALA A 437 -13.92 -28.44 -12.11
C ALA A 437 -13.68 -28.86 -10.63
N LEU A 438 -12.99 -28.03 -9.85
CA LEU A 438 -12.74 -28.28 -8.44
C LEU A 438 -13.92 -27.91 -7.54
N TYR A 439 -14.76 -26.96 -7.97
CA TYR A 439 -15.89 -26.41 -7.22
C TYR A 439 -17.19 -26.41 -8.05
N PRO A 440 -17.69 -27.59 -8.48
CA PRO A 440 -18.83 -27.70 -9.41
C PRO A 440 -20.19 -27.28 -8.84
N GLN A 441 -20.24 -26.95 -7.54
CA GLN A 441 -21.43 -26.42 -6.87
C GLN A 441 -21.32 -24.92 -6.56
N SER A 442 -20.23 -24.25 -6.96
CA SER A 442 -20.07 -22.82 -6.73
C SER A 442 -20.64 -22.00 -7.89
N GLY A 443 -21.73 -21.27 -7.62
CA GLY A 443 -22.24 -20.29 -8.58
C GLY A 443 -21.22 -19.20 -8.92
N ASN A 444 -20.33 -18.85 -7.99
CA ASN A 444 -19.27 -17.86 -8.20
C ASN A 444 -18.21 -18.35 -9.20
N ALA A 445 -17.76 -19.60 -9.11
CA ALA A 445 -16.80 -20.17 -10.05
C ALA A 445 -17.33 -20.16 -11.50
N TYR A 446 -18.61 -20.50 -11.69
CA TYR A 446 -19.27 -20.45 -13.00
C TYR A 446 -19.43 -19.01 -13.52
N ASP A 447 -19.81 -18.07 -12.64
CA ASP A 447 -19.98 -16.65 -13.00
C ASP A 447 -18.66 -16.04 -13.50
N SER A 448 -17.58 -16.19 -12.74
CA SER A 448 -16.27 -15.69 -13.13
C SER A 448 -15.72 -16.35 -14.41
N TYR A 449 -15.98 -17.64 -14.61
CA TYR A 449 -15.60 -18.29 -15.87
C TYR A 449 -16.41 -17.77 -17.07
N ALA A 450 -17.72 -17.52 -16.87
CA ALA A 450 -18.57 -16.94 -17.90
C ALA A 450 -18.10 -15.54 -18.33
N GLU A 451 -17.69 -14.70 -17.38
CA GLU A 451 -17.11 -13.39 -17.67
C GLU A 451 -15.86 -13.49 -18.57
N ALA A 452 -14.94 -14.39 -18.22
CA ALA A 452 -13.72 -14.61 -18.99
C ALA A 452 -14.01 -15.18 -20.38
N LEU A 453 -14.96 -16.10 -20.50
CA LEU A 453 -15.41 -16.64 -21.79
C LEU A 453 -15.99 -15.54 -22.68
N LEU A 454 -16.85 -14.70 -22.11
CA LEU A 454 -17.45 -13.57 -22.81
C LEU A 454 -16.38 -12.57 -23.27
N GLY A 455 -15.43 -12.24 -22.39
CA GLY A 455 -14.27 -11.41 -22.72
C GLY A 455 -13.38 -11.97 -23.83
N ASN A 456 -13.40 -13.30 -24.03
CA ASN A 456 -12.72 -13.99 -25.13
C ASN A 456 -13.63 -14.25 -26.36
N GLY A 457 -14.81 -13.64 -26.43
CA GLY A 457 -15.75 -13.81 -27.54
C GLY A 457 -16.50 -15.14 -27.58
N GLN A 458 -16.36 -16.01 -26.58
CA GLN A 458 -17.03 -17.32 -26.50
C GLN A 458 -18.45 -17.19 -25.93
N LYS A 459 -19.31 -16.45 -26.64
CA LYS A 459 -20.66 -16.05 -26.17
C LYS A 459 -21.53 -17.24 -25.74
N ALA A 460 -21.60 -18.30 -26.56
CA ALA A 460 -22.44 -19.47 -26.26
C ALA A 460 -22.03 -20.15 -24.94
N MET A 461 -20.73 -20.42 -24.78
CA MET A 461 -20.19 -21.01 -23.56
C MET A 461 -20.38 -20.10 -22.34
N ALA A 462 -20.27 -18.78 -22.53
CA ALA A 462 -20.52 -17.82 -21.45
C ALA A 462 -21.99 -17.88 -20.97
N ILE A 463 -22.96 -17.94 -21.91
CA ILE A 463 -24.38 -18.09 -21.57
C ILE A 463 -24.63 -19.36 -20.77
N ASP A 464 -24.08 -20.50 -21.19
CA ASP A 464 -24.25 -21.77 -20.47
C ASP A 464 -23.70 -21.70 -19.04
N ASN A 465 -22.53 -21.06 -18.85
CA ASN A 465 -21.94 -20.89 -17.53
C ASN A 465 -22.74 -19.90 -16.66
N TYR A 466 -23.21 -18.77 -17.21
CA TYR A 466 -24.08 -17.87 -16.45
C TYR A 466 -25.40 -18.54 -16.05
N LYS A 467 -26.02 -19.36 -16.93
CA LYS A 467 -27.22 -20.15 -16.58
C LYS A 467 -26.94 -21.05 -15.40
N ARG A 468 -25.80 -21.75 -15.42
CA ARG A 468 -25.38 -22.61 -14.31
C ARG A 468 -25.10 -21.81 -13.03
N ALA A 469 -24.47 -20.64 -13.13
CA ALA A 469 -24.23 -19.74 -12.01
C ALA A 469 -25.54 -19.30 -11.33
N VAL A 470 -26.55 -18.90 -12.10
CA VAL A 470 -27.88 -18.52 -11.59
C VAL A 470 -28.63 -19.72 -11.00
N ALA A 471 -28.52 -20.90 -11.61
CA ALA A 471 -29.13 -22.12 -11.06
C ALA A 471 -28.54 -22.50 -9.69
N LEU A 472 -27.22 -22.34 -9.52
CA LEU A 472 -26.53 -22.61 -8.25
C LEU A 472 -26.68 -21.48 -7.23
N ASN A 473 -26.84 -20.23 -7.68
CA ASN A 473 -27.06 -19.06 -6.85
C ASN A 473 -28.10 -18.11 -7.47
N PRO A 474 -29.40 -18.33 -7.21
CA PRO A 474 -30.49 -17.52 -7.78
C PRO A 474 -30.48 -16.04 -7.36
N LYS A 475 -29.67 -15.67 -6.36
CA LYS A 475 -29.51 -14.28 -5.89
C LYS A 475 -28.37 -13.54 -6.60
N ASN A 476 -27.64 -14.19 -7.51
CA ASN A 476 -26.58 -13.54 -8.27
C ASN A 476 -27.14 -12.56 -9.32
N THR A 477 -27.43 -11.33 -8.88
CA THR A 477 -27.98 -10.27 -9.73
C THR A 477 -27.04 -9.86 -10.87
N GLY A 478 -25.73 -10.07 -10.73
CA GLY A 478 -24.73 -9.83 -11.77
C GLY A 478 -24.91 -10.79 -12.94
N ALA A 479 -24.87 -12.09 -12.67
CA ALA A 479 -25.08 -13.14 -13.67
C ALA A 479 -26.46 -13.03 -14.35
N ILE A 480 -27.52 -12.74 -13.58
CA ILE A 480 -28.88 -12.52 -14.13
C ILE A 480 -28.88 -11.38 -15.14
N ARG A 481 -28.26 -10.25 -14.79
CA ARG A 481 -28.19 -9.07 -15.67
C ARG A 481 -27.41 -9.38 -16.95
N GLN A 482 -26.30 -10.11 -16.85
CA GLN A 482 -25.51 -10.50 -18.02
C GLN A 482 -26.28 -11.44 -18.94
N LEU A 483 -26.98 -12.45 -18.40
CA LEU A 483 -27.86 -13.33 -19.20
C LEU A 483 -28.92 -12.55 -19.96
N GLN A 484 -29.64 -11.67 -19.26
CA GLN A 484 -30.67 -10.83 -19.87
C GLN A 484 -30.10 -9.95 -21.00
N ALA A 485 -28.86 -9.46 -20.85
CA ALA A 485 -28.21 -8.67 -21.89
C ALA A 485 -27.77 -9.52 -23.09
N LEU A 486 -27.32 -10.76 -22.85
CA LEU A 486 -26.81 -11.67 -23.88
C LEU A 486 -27.90 -12.36 -24.69
N GLU A 487 -29.07 -12.62 -24.08
CA GLU A 487 -30.23 -13.28 -24.71
C GLU A 487 -31.18 -12.30 -25.44
N LYS A 488 -31.04 -10.98 -25.21
CA LYS A 488 -31.80 -9.92 -25.91
C LYS A 488 -31.28 -9.59 -27.32
N LYS A 489 -30.33 -10.37 -27.85
CA LYS A 489 -29.76 -10.28 -29.20
C LYS A 489 -29.57 -11.67 -29.76
#